data_AF-A0A6V7K032-F1
#
_entry.id   AF-A0A6V7K032-F1
#
_cell.length_a   1.000
_cell.length_b   1.000
_cell.length_c   1.000
_cell.angle_alpha   90.00
_cell.angle_beta   90.00
_cell.angle_gamma   90.00
#
_symmetry.space_group_name_H-M   'P 1'
#
loop_
_entity.id
_entity.type
_entity.pdbx_description
1 polymer ?
#
loop_
_entity_poly.entity_id
_entity_poly.type
_entity_poly.pdbx_seq_one_letter_code
_entity_poly.pdbx_strand_id
1 'polypeptide(L)'
;FLEVPSQVTNDEGIALLSKPQGNNDCLKRRGVLMISALGKIIMDGEEKLMQFSQIYSGMRIIVTITQRDDETLRINIECSDKAVTYYWNADTPLYFAARFFKPNKWNLM
;
A
#
# COMPACT_ATOMS: atom_id res chain seq x y z
N PHE A 1 -1.22 -30.34 0.59
CA PHE A 1 -1.60 -29.11 -0.13
C PHE A 1 -2.03 -28.11 0.92
N LEU A 2 -1.28 -27.01 1.07
CA LEU A 2 -1.54 -25.99 2.10
C LEU A 2 -2.78 -25.18 1.70
N GLU A 3 -3.78 -25.17 2.58
CA GLU A 3 -5.00 -24.39 2.43
C GLU A 3 -4.64 -22.89 2.34
N VAL A 4 -4.92 -22.29 1.19
CA VAL A 4 -4.90 -20.83 1.04
C VAL A 4 -6.13 -20.31 1.79
N PRO A 5 -5.98 -19.51 2.86
CA PRO A 5 -7.13 -19.07 3.64
C PRO A 5 -8.05 -18.23 2.75
N SER A 6 -9.30 -18.67 2.65
CA SER A 6 -10.32 -18.36 1.65
C SER A 6 -10.86 -16.92 1.62
N GLN A 7 -10.16 -15.94 2.20
CA GLN A 7 -10.40 -14.52 1.99
C GLN A 7 -9.18 -13.76 2.49
N VAL A 8 -8.27 -13.41 1.58
CA VAL A 8 -7.45 -12.21 1.74
C VAL A 8 -8.26 -11.13 1.06
N THR A 9 -8.77 -10.17 1.83
CA THR A 9 -9.57 -9.08 1.28
C THR A 9 -8.64 -8.02 0.71
N ASN A 10 -9.07 -7.32 -0.34
CA ASN A 10 -8.34 -6.15 -0.87
C ASN A 10 -8.14 -5.03 0.19
N ASP A 11 -8.75 -5.14 1.37
CA ASP A 11 -8.67 -4.20 2.48
C ASP A 11 -7.54 -4.50 3.48
N GLU A 12 -6.75 -5.56 3.26
CA GLU A 12 -5.51 -5.83 4.00
C GLU A 12 -4.29 -5.32 3.22
N GLY A 13 -3.32 -4.71 3.91
CA GLY A 13 -2.09 -4.24 3.27
C GLY A 13 -1.34 -3.18 4.06
N ILE A 14 -0.38 -2.56 3.36
CA ILE A 14 0.38 -1.40 3.83
C ILE A 14 -0.02 -0.16 3.05
N ALA A 15 0.08 1.01 3.66
CA ALA A 15 -0.34 2.26 3.03
C ALA A 15 0.48 3.47 3.49
N LEU A 16 0.46 4.48 2.64
CA LEU A 16 0.84 5.85 2.92
C LEU A 16 -0.41 6.72 2.90
N LEU A 17 -0.54 7.62 3.87
CA LEU A 17 -1.72 8.46 4.00
C LEU A 17 -1.38 9.86 4.50
N SER A 18 -2.12 10.87 4.04
CA SER A 18 -1.91 12.27 4.45
C SER A 18 -2.53 12.59 5.82
N LYS A 19 -3.62 11.92 6.19
CA LYS A 19 -4.33 12.14 7.45
C LYS A 19 -4.80 10.83 8.08
N PRO A 20 -4.27 10.42 9.25
CA PRO A 20 -4.71 9.20 9.93
C PRO A 20 -6.11 9.37 10.53
N GLN A 21 -6.95 8.33 10.44
CA GLN A 21 -8.28 8.31 11.06
C GLN A 21 -8.41 7.28 12.22
N GLY A 22 -7.29 6.79 12.74
CA GLY A 22 -7.26 5.87 13.87
C GLY A 22 -7.64 4.43 13.53
N ASN A 23 -8.06 3.65 14.53
CA ASN A 23 -8.18 2.19 14.43
C ASN A 23 -9.26 1.71 13.44
N ASN A 24 -10.21 2.56 13.07
CA ASN A 24 -11.29 2.24 12.14
C ASN A 24 -11.03 2.74 10.72
N ASP A 25 -9.83 3.27 10.43
CA ASP A 25 -9.51 3.89 9.14
C ASP A 25 -9.64 2.90 7.97
N CYS A 26 -10.42 3.28 6.96
CA CYS A 26 -10.52 2.54 5.71
C CYS A 26 -9.41 2.99 4.76
N LEU A 27 -8.45 2.10 4.46
CA LEU A 27 -7.30 2.42 3.60
C LEU A 27 -7.68 2.60 2.12
N LYS A 28 -8.90 2.22 1.71
CA LYS A 28 -9.43 2.50 0.37
C LYS A 28 -10.21 3.80 0.35
N ARG A 29 -9.50 4.92 0.37
CA ARG A 29 -10.10 6.26 0.31
C ARG A 29 -9.17 7.27 -0.33
N ARG A 30 -9.71 8.45 -0.62
CA ARG A 30 -8.93 9.62 -1.05
C ARG A 30 -7.87 9.99 0.00
N GLY A 31 -6.68 10.37 -0.47
CA GLY A 31 -5.53 10.69 0.38
C GLY A 31 -4.83 9.46 0.95
N VAL A 32 -5.03 8.29 0.32
CA VAL A 32 -4.30 7.05 0.65
C VAL A 32 -3.71 6.42 -0.61
N LEU A 33 -2.45 6.00 -0.52
CA LEU A 33 -1.80 5.06 -1.42
C LEU A 33 -1.58 3.75 -0.68
N MET A 34 -2.24 2.69 -1.10
CA MET A 34 -2.20 1.38 -0.48
C MET A 34 -1.63 0.33 -1.43
N ILE A 35 -0.82 -0.58 -0.89
CA ILE A 35 -0.41 -1.83 -1.52
C ILE A 35 -1.10 -2.93 -0.74
N SER A 36 -2.05 -3.62 -1.37
CA SER A 36 -2.79 -4.69 -0.71
C SER A 36 -1.93 -5.95 -0.53
N ALA A 37 -2.32 -6.81 0.40
CA ALA A 37 -1.73 -8.12 0.59
C ALA A 37 -1.78 -9.01 -0.67
N LEU A 38 -2.69 -8.72 -1.61
CA LEU A 38 -2.79 -9.38 -2.91
C LEU A 38 -1.90 -8.76 -4.00
N GLY A 39 -1.12 -7.74 -3.66
CA GLY A 39 -0.22 -7.04 -4.60
C GLY A 39 -0.90 -5.93 -5.40
N LYS A 40 -2.19 -5.63 -5.16
CA LYS A 40 -2.88 -4.54 -5.85
C LYS A 40 -2.42 -3.19 -5.33
N ILE A 41 -2.32 -2.22 -6.23
CA ILE A 41 -2.00 -0.83 -5.88
C ILE A 41 -3.28 -0.02 -5.96
N ILE A 42 -3.64 0.65 -4.88
CA ILE A 42 -4.84 1.47 -4.78
C ILE A 42 -4.38 2.88 -4.42
N MET A 43 -4.78 3.88 -5.18
CA MET A 43 -4.40 5.28 -4.94
C MET A 43 -5.65 6.15 -5.01
N ASP A 44 -5.87 6.91 -3.95
CA ASP A 44 -7.07 7.72 -3.74
C ASP A 44 -8.39 6.95 -3.81
N GLY A 45 -8.36 5.66 -3.41
CA GLY A 45 -9.50 4.75 -3.46
C GLY A 45 -9.65 4.00 -4.77
N GLU A 46 -8.90 4.38 -5.81
CA GLU A 46 -8.97 3.76 -7.14
C GLU A 46 -7.89 2.71 -7.34
N GLU A 47 -8.28 1.52 -7.80
CA GLU A 47 -7.34 0.45 -8.14
C GLU A 47 -6.56 0.80 -9.42
N LYS A 48 -5.23 0.67 -9.37
CA LYS A 48 -4.36 0.87 -10.52
C LYS A 48 -4.20 -0.42 -11.31
N LEU A 49 -3.97 -0.26 -12.62
CA LEU A 49 -3.82 -1.38 -13.56
C LEU A 49 -2.58 -2.23 -13.27
N MET A 50 -1.49 -1.62 -12.81
CA MET A 50 -0.30 -2.37 -12.42
C MET A 50 -0.49 -2.97 -11.03
N GLN A 51 -0.14 -4.24 -10.91
CA GLN A 51 -0.13 -4.99 -9.66
C GLN A 51 1.20 -5.70 -9.47
N PHE A 52 1.60 -5.88 -8.22
CA PHE A 52 2.67 -6.77 -7.82
C PHE A 52 2.18 -8.21 -7.70
N SER A 53 3.10 -9.13 -7.47
CA SER A 53 2.77 -10.44 -6.95
C SER A 53 2.15 -10.31 -5.54
N GLN A 54 1.39 -11.33 -5.14
CA GLN A 54 0.86 -11.42 -3.78
C GLN A 54 2.00 -11.29 -2.77
N ILE A 55 1.79 -10.52 -1.70
CA ILE A 55 2.80 -10.31 -0.67
C ILE A 55 3.09 -11.64 0.05
N TYR A 56 4.37 -11.96 0.20
CA TYR A 56 4.87 -13.17 0.87
C TYR A 56 5.96 -12.84 1.89
N SER A 57 6.23 -13.79 2.79
CA SER A 57 7.26 -13.64 3.83
C SER A 57 8.64 -13.43 3.22
N GLY A 58 9.35 -12.38 3.67
CA GLY A 58 10.66 -12.01 3.15
C GLY A 58 10.63 -11.10 1.92
N MET A 59 9.44 -10.77 1.39
CA MET A 59 9.29 -9.77 0.35
C MET A 59 9.71 -8.39 0.87
N ARG A 60 10.57 -7.71 0.11
CA ARG A 60 10.97 -6.34 0.40
C ARG A 60 10.21 -5.39 -0.52
N ILE A 61 9.50 -4.44 0.09
CA ILE A 61 8.81 -3.35 -0.61
C ILE A 61 9.52 -2.06 -0.24
N ILE A 62 10.03 -1.35 -1.24
CA ILE A 62 10.72 -0.07 -1.05
C ILE A 62 9.84 1.00 -1.68
N VAL A 63 9.50 2.02 -0.90
CA VAL A 63 8.78 3.20 -1.39
C VAL A 63 9.69 4.41 -1.29
N THR A 64 9.99 5.02 -2.42
CA THR A 64 10.77 6.26 -2.50
C THR A 64 9.84 7.39 -2.91
N ILE A 65 9.86 8.49 -2.17
CA ILE A 65 8.98 9.65 -2.39
C ILE A 65 9.85 10.87 -2.61
N THR A 66 9.58 11.60 -3.69
CA THR A 66 10.25 12.86 -4.01
C THR A 66 9.23 13.91 -4.39
N GLN A 67 9.39 15.14 -3.92
CA GLN A 67 8.59 16.26 -4.39
C GLN A 67 8.89 16.50 -5.88
N ARG A 68 7.87 16.55 -6.73
CA ARG A 68 8.01 16.88 -8.15
C ARG A 68 7.81 18.37 -8.39
N ASP A 69 6.74 18.92 -7.84
CA ASP A 69 6.30 20.31 -7.89
C ASP A 69 5.50 20.62 -6.61
N ASP A 70 4.90 21.81 -6.47
CA ASP A 70 4.28 22.25 -5.21
C ASP A 70 3.16 21.34 -4.67
N GLU A 71 2.47 20.61 -5.54
CA GLU A 71 1.30 19.78 -5.17
C GLU A 71 1.52 18.29 -5.42
N THR A 72 2.50 17.92 -6.25
CA THR A 72 2.66 16.55 -6.74
C THR A 72 3.86 15.85 -6.12
N LEU A 73 3.61 14.67 -5.55
CA LEU A 73 4.63 13.72 -5.14
C LEU A 73 4.87 12.71 -6.27
N ARG A 74 6.14 12.47 -6.60
CA ARG A 74 6.54 11.30 -7.39
C ARG A 74 6.84 10.16 -6.43
N ILE A 75 6.11 9.05 -6.60
CA ILE A 75 6.28 7.84 -5.80
C ILE A 75 6.79 6.72 -6.67
N ASN A 76 7.95 6.18 -6.31
CA ASN A 76 8.47 4.94 -6.88
C ASN A 76 8.26 3.82 -5.85
N ILE A 77 7.63 2.73 -6.29
CA ILE A 77 7.38 1.54 -5.50
C ILE A 77 8.12 0.38 -6.16
N GLU A 78 9.03 -0.23 -5.42
CA GLU A 78 9.88 -1.31 -5.88
C GLU A 78 9.66 -2.55 -5.04
N CYS A 79 9.42 -3.67 -5.70
CA CYS A 79 9.37 -5.01 -5.14
C CYS A 79 10.29 -5.92 -5.95
N SER A 80 10.70 -7.05 -5.38
CA SER A 80 11.72 -7.99 -5.91
C SER A 80 11.89 -8.06 -7.44
N ASP A 81 10.79 -8.13 -8.19
CA ASP A 81 10.77 -8.31 -9.64
C ASP A 81 10.15 -7.14 -10.44
N LYS A 82 9.66 -6.10 -9.77
CA LYS A 82 8.88 -5.03 -10.41
C LYS A 82 9.06 -3.68 -9.73
N ALA A 83 9.18 -2.64 -10.54
CA ALA A 83 9.14 -1.25 -10.11
C ALA A 83 8.02 -0.51 -10.85
N VAL A 84 7.30 0.36 -10.15
CA VAL A 84 6.27 1.23 -10.73
C VAL A 84 6.42 2.64 -10.20
N THR A 85 6.14 3.62 -11.05
CA THR A 85 6.15 5.04 -10.68
C THR A 85 4.77 5.63 -10.86
N TYR A 86 4.31 6.37 -9.85
CA TYR A 86 3.09 7.16 -9.90
C TYR A 86 3.34 8.61 -9.49
N TYR A 87 2.45 9.48 -9.94
CA TYR A 87 2.33 10.85 -9.46
C TYR A 87 1.08 10.95 -8.61
N TRP A 88 1.22 11.52 -7.42
CA TRP A 88 0.17 11.58 -6.41
C TRP A 88 0.06 12.97 -5.82
N ASN A 89 -1.15 13.53 -5.85
CA ASN A 89 -1.45 14.83 -5.26
C ASN A 89 -1.92 14.59 -3.83
N ALA A 90 -0.99 14.65 -2.88
CA ALA A 90 -1.26 14.38 -1.48
C ALA A 90 -0.50 15.35 -0.57
N ASP A 91 -1.18 15.78 0.49
CA ASP A 91 -0.61 16.65 1.49
C ASP A 91 0.50 15.93 2.27
N THR A 92 1.56 16.68 2.60
CA THR A 92 2.63 16.24 3.49
C THR A 92 2.46 16.84 4.89
N PRO A 93 2.93 16.19 5.96
CA PRO A 93 3.66 14.92 5.99
C PRO A 93 2.77 13.70 5.71
N LEU A 94 3.38 12.65 5.17
CA LEU A 94 2.74 11.35 5.00
C LEU A 94 2.99 10.45 6.21
N TYR A 95 2.00 9.63 6.53
CA TYR A 95 2.04 8.64 7.60
C TYR A 95 2.06 7.24 7.00
N PHE A 96 2.85 6.35 7.60
CA PHE A 96 2.81 4.92 7.29
C PHE A 96 1.72 4.24 8.10
N ALA A 97 0.94 3.39 7.46
CA ALA A 97 -0.07 2.56 8.10
C ALA A 97 -0.04 1.14 7.56
N ALA A 98 -0.50 0.22 8.40
CA ALA A 98 -0.69 -1.17 8.02
C ALA A 98 -1.98 -1.69 8.65
N ARG A 99 -2.75 -2.46 7.87
CA ARG A 99 -3.99 -3.09 8.34
C ARG A 99 -4.01 -4.54 7.89
N PHE A 100 -4.09 -5.45 8.85
CA PHE A 100 -4.24 -6.87 8.60
C PHE A 100 -5.24 -7.45 9.60
N PHE A 101 -6.14 -8.29 9.11
CA PHE A 101 -7.20 -8.91 9.92
C PHE A 101 -6.76 -10.23 10.55
N LYS A 102 -5.78 -10.91 9.95
CA LYS A 102 -5.27 -12.17 10.49
C LYS A 102 -4.25 -11.92 11.60
N PRO A 103 -4.58 -12.20 12.88
CA PRO A 103 -3.63 -12.06 13.98
C PRO A 103 -2.45 -13.02 13.78
N ASN A 104 -1.26 -12.62 14.23
CA ASN A 104 -0.03 -13.42 14.22
C ASN A 104 0.44 -13.93 12.84
N LYS A 105 -0.13 -13.41 11.74
CA LYS A 105 0.28 -13.78 10.37
C LYS A 105 1.31 -12.82 9.77
N TRP A 106 1.27 -11.56 10.18
CA TRP A 106 2.04 -10.49 9.57
C TRP A 106 3.05 -9.93 10.54
N ASN A 107 4.30 -9.83 10.09
CA ASN A 107 5.37 -9.11 10.76
C ASN A 107 5.99 -8.16 9.74
N LEU A 108 5.96 -6.86 10.05
CA LEU A 108 6.53 -5.81 9.22
C LEU A 108 7.78 -5.28 9.94
N MET A 109 8.88 -5.14 9.20
CA MET A 109 10.15 -4.60 9.69
C MET A 109 10.56 -3.40 8.84
#